data_AF-A0A512MCK8-F1
#
_entry.id   AF-A0A512MCK8-F1
#
_cell.length_a   1.000
_cell.length_b   1.000
_cell.length_c   1.000
_cell.angle_alpha   90.00
_cell.angle_beta   90.00
_cell.angle_gamma   90.00
#
_symmetry.space_group_name_H-M   'P 1'
#
loop_
_entity.id
_entity.type
_entity.pdbx_description
1 polymer ?
#
loop_
_entity_poly.entity_id
_entity_poly.type
_entity_poly.pdbx_seq_one_letter_code
_entity_poly.pdbx_strand_id
1 'polypeptide(L)'
;MKPLLPSQKMKTLITFLLLCASPALARLGETREQCEARYGKAVAGQSDPPASMHEKAGLFIICKYDSAEGGKCRGIVFNRTDPVSRKKDPLMKVEIEILLKASSEGGEWVKDSIFSSTDEDIWRREGAKASYSHLTHDLVIIHKD
;
A
#
# COMPACT_ATOMS: atom_id res chain seq x y z
N MET A 1 23.03 -52.99 0.57
CA MET A 1 22.92 -51.60 1.05
C MET A 1 22.00 -50.83 0.12
N LYS A 2 20.90 -50.27 0.64
CA LYS A 2 19.87 -49.54 -0.13
C LYS A 2 20.14 -48.03 0.04
N PRO A 3 20.20 -47.20 -1.03
CA PRO A 3 20.36 -45.77 -0.85
C PRO A 3 19.06 -45.13 -0.34
N LEU A 4 19.19 -44.24 0.64
CA LEU A 4 18.12 -43.38 1.14
C LEU A 4 17.79 -42.32 0.09
N LEU A 5 16.54 -42.27 -0.36
CA LEU A 5 16.02 -41.23 -1.24
C LEU A 5 16.05 -39.85 -0.54
N PRO A 6 16.43 -38.77 -1.23
CA PRO A 6 16.37 -37.42 -0.67
C PRO A 6 14.92 -36.99 -0.41
N SER A 7 14.68 -36.47 0.79
CA SER A 7 13.42 -35.93 1.29
C SER A 7 12.77 -34.94 0.31
N GLN A 8 11.78 -35.41 -0.46
CA GLN A 8 10.93 -34.56 -1.31
C GLN A 8 9.91 -33.71 -0.52
N LYS A 9 9.78 -33.90 0.80
CA LYS A 9 8.75 -33.22 1.60
C LYS A 9 9.11 -31.80 2.04
N MET A 10 10.38 -31.41 1.95
CA MET A 10 10.85 -30.09 2.42
C MET A 10 10.70 -28.98 1.36
N LYS A 11 10.70 -29.33 0.06
CA LYS A 11 10.59 -28.33 -1.03
C LYS A 11 9.17 -27.77 -1.16
N THR A 12 8.14 -28.55 -0.89
CA THR A 12 6.74 -28.13 -0.99
C THR A 12 6.34 -27.14 0.11
N LEU A 13 6.99 -27.19 1.28
CA LEU A 13 6.67 -26.31 2.40
C LEU A 13 7.13 -24.86 2.15
N ILE A 14 8.27 -24.67 1.49
CA ILE A 14 8.83 -23.34 1.18
C ILE A 14 7.95 -22.61 0.14
N THR A 15 7.40 -23.32 -0.85
CA THR A 15 6.49 -22.74 -1.84
C THR A 15 5.15 -22.32 -1.22
N PHE A 16 4.67 -23.03 -0.19
CA PHE A 16 3.43 -22.67 0.52
C PHE A 16 3.62 -21.44 1.44
N LEU A 17 4.80 -21.30 2.08
CA LEU A 17 5.11 -20.10 2.88
C LEU A 17 5.20 -18.81 2.03
N LEU A 18 5.68 -18.91 0.78
CA LEU A 18 5.74 -17.78 -0.15
C LEU A 18 4.36 -17.32 -0.65
N LEU A 19 3.36 -18.21 -0.66
CA LEU A 19 1.97 -17.89 -1.00
C LEU A 19 1.21 -17.21 0.15
N CYS A 20 1.64 -17.42 1.40
CA CYS A 20 1.05 -16.77 2.58
C CYS A 20 1.61 -15.36 2.84
N ALA A 21 2.75 -15.00 2.24
CA ALA A 21 3.27 -13.64 2.23
C ALA A 21 2.51 -12.78 1.21
N SER A 22 1.19 -12.64 1.41
CA SER A 22 0.41 -11.61 0.71
C SER A 22 1.11 -10.27 0.90
N PRO A 23 1.21 -9.41 -0.14
CA PRO A 23 1.82 -8.09 -0.02
C PRO A 23 1.20 -7.39 1.19
N ALA A 24 2.05 -6.94 2.12
CA ALA A 24 1.70 -6.53 3.47
C ALA A 24 0.96 -5.19 3.57
N LEU A 25 0.29 -4.79 2.48
CA LEU A 25 -0.35 -3.50 2.29
C LEU A 25 -1.80 -3.71 1.83
N ALA A 26 -2.69 -2.86 2.33
CA ALA A 26 -4.09 -2.87 1.94
C ALA A 26 -4.24 -2.52 0.48
N ARG A 27 -5.20 -3.19 -0.14
CA ARG A 27 -5.54 -3.02 -1.54
C ARG A 27 -6.72 -2.08 -1.66
N LEU A 28 -6.84 -1.46 -2.82
CA LEU A 28 -8.05 -0.71 -3.10
C LEU A 28 -9.23 -1.70 -3.15
N GLY A 29 -10.41 -1.26 -2.72
CA GLY A 29 -11.61 -2.09 -2.60
C GLY A 29 -11.71 -2.95 -1.33
N GLU A 30 -10.70 -2.96 -0.45
CA GLU A 30 -10.78 -3.65 0.84
C GLU A 30 -11.68 -2.91 1.86
N THR A 31 -12.30 -3.65 2.78
CA THR A 31 -13.07 -3.07 3.90
C THR A 31 -12.15 -2.53 4.99
N ARG A 32 -12.70 -1.74 5.90
CA ARG A 32 -11.96 -1.25 7.07
C ARG A 32 -11.33 -2.38 7.89
N GLU A 33 -12.05 -3.46 8.13
CA GLU A 33 -11.57 -4.60 8.92
C GLU A 33 -10.40 -5.30 8.22
N GLN A 34 -10.43 -5.37 6.89
CA GLN A 34 -9.33 -5.92 6.09
C GLN A 34 -8.11 -4.99 6.11
N CYS A 35 -8.31 -3.68 6.01
CA CYS A 35 -7.24 -2.70 6.19
C CYS A 35 -6.62 -2.80 7.60
N GLU A 36 -7.44 -2.92 8.65
CA GLU A 36 -6.99 -3.08 10.03
C GLU A 36 -6.26 -4.41 10.26
N ALA A 37 -6.67 -5.50 9.62
CA ALA A 37 -5.97 -6.78 9.68
C ALA A 37 -4.54 -6.67 9.10
N ARG A 38 -4.32 -5.77 8.14
CA ARG A 38 -3.01 -5.54 7.52
C ARG A 38 -2.18 -4.51 8.27
N TYR A 39 -2.77 -3.38 8.64
CA TYR A 39 -2.05 -2.25 9.21
C TYR A 39 -2.04 -2.21 10.73
N GLY A 40 -2.85 -3.04 11.38
CA GLY A 40 -3.16 -2.92 12.79
C GLY A 40 -4.35 -1.99 13.02
N LYS A 41 -4.79 -1.92 14.28
CA LYS A 41 -5.90 -1.06 14.69
C LYS A 41 -5.63 0.40 14.33
N ALA A 42 -6.68 1.10 13.93
CA ALA A 42 -6.56 2.52 13.61
C ALA A 42 -6.14 3.33 14.84
N VAL A 43 -5.16 4.22 14.68
CA VAL A 43 -4.73 5.19 15.71
C VAL A 43 -5.69 6.38 15.79
N ALA A 44 -6.42 6.64 14.72
CA ALA A 44 -7.51 7.61 14.65
C ALA A 44 -8.49 7.24 13.54
N GLY A 45 -9.71 7.75 13.62
CA GLY A 45 -10.71 7.62 12.57
C GLY A 45 -11.42 8.94 12.34
N GLN A 46 -11.82 9.19 11.10
CA GLN A 46 -12.68 10.32 10.73
C GLN A 46 -13.97 9.75 10.15
N SER A 47 -15.11 10.34 10.50
CA SER A 47 -16.43 9.91 10.02
C SER A 47 -16.82 10.53 8.70
N ASP A 48 -16.25 11.69 8.35
CA ASP A 48 -16.60 12.44 7.14
C ASP A 48 -15.38 13.23 6.58
N PRO A 49 -14.81 12.82 5.42
CA PRO A 49 -15.08 11.56 4.75
C PRO A 49 -14.60 10.37 5.61
N PRO A 50 -15.24 9.19 5.50
CA PRO A 50 -14.89 8.06 6.34
C PRO A 50 -13.45 7.63 6.05
N ALA A 51 -12.60 7.65 7.08
CA ALA A 51 -11.20 7.29 6.98
C ALA A 51 -10.69 6.62 8.24
N SER A 52 -9.69 5.76 8.10
CA SER A 52 -8.90 5.22 9.21
C SER A 52 -7.43 5.54 9.02
N MET A 53 -6.80 5.90 10.13
CA MET A 53 -5.38 6.24 10.18
C MET A 53 -4.64 5.13 10.91
N HIS A 54 -3.51 4.70 10.37
CA HIS A 54 -2.69 3.63 10.93
C HIS A 54 -1.22 4.03 10.95
N GLU A 55 -0.46 3.44 11.86
CA GLU A 55 0.99 3.56 11.89
C GLU A 55 1.60 2.16 11.76
N LYS A 56 2.45 1.96 10.73
CA LYS A 56 3.14 0.69 10.52
C LYS A 56 4.51 0.90 9.91
N ALA A 57 5.53 0.33 10.53
CA ALA A 57 6.92 0.39 10.05
C ALA A 57 7.41 1.83 9.75
N GLY A 58 7.03 2.80 10.58
CA GLY A 58 7.39 4.22 10.41
C GLY A 58 6.58 4.96 9.36
N LEU A 59 5.61 4.32 8.71
CA LEU A 59 4.67 4.96 7.81
C LEU A 59 3.39 5.33 8.53
N PHE A 60 2.90 6.52 8.25
CA PHE A 60 1.53 6.94 8.50
C PHE A 60 0.68 6.61 7.27
N ILE A 61 -0.39 5.87 7.48
CA ILE A 61 -1.23 5.30 6.41
C ILE A 61 -2.66 5.75 6.64
N ILE A 62 -3.26 6.40 5.64
CA ILE A 62 -4.65 6.85 5.70
C ILE A 62 -5.44 6.08 4.65
N CYS A 63 -6.37 5.22 5.09
CA CYS A 63 -7.31 4.56 4.21
C CYS A 63 -8.59 5.39 4.14
N LYS A 64 -8.95 5.87 2.95
CA LYS A 64 -10.18 6.60 2.67
C LYS A 64 -11.21 5.63 2.12
N TYR A 65 -12.40 5.64 2.72
CA TYR A 65 -13.50 4.77 2.36
C TYR A 65 -14.58 5.56 1.62
N ASP A 66 -15.34 4.86 0.79
CA ASP A 66 -16.54 5.40 0.15
C ASP A 66 -17.78 4.75 0.74
N SER A 67 -18.70 5.59 1.23
CA SER A 67 -19.97 5.15 1.79
C SER A 67 -20.92 4.59 0.72
N ALA A 68 -20.83 5.05 -0.53
CA ALA A 68 -21.65 4.56 -1.64
C ALA A 68 -21.26 3.13 -2.07
N GLU A 69 -19.99 2.76 -1.94
CA GLU A 69 -19.48 1.42 -2.29
C GLU A 69 -19.41 0.46 -1.09
N GLY A 70 -20.29 0.62 -0.11
CA GLY A 70 -20.36 -0.28 1.04
C GLY A 70 -19.16 -0.17 1.98
N GLY A 71 -18.54 1.01 2.08
CA GLY A 71 -17.44 1.29 3.01
C GLY A 71 -16.09 0.74 2.55
N LYS A 72 -15.90 0.54 1.24
CA LYS A 72 -14.65 0.04 0.66
C LYS A 72 -13.61 1.14 0.49
N CYS A 73 -12.34 0.77 0.60
CA CYS A 73 -11.22 1.69 0.47
C CYS A 73 -11.06 2.15 -0.98
N ARG A 74 -11.31 3.44 -1.26
CA ARG A 74 -11.11 4.05 -2.60
C ARG A 74 -9.76 4.72 -2.74
N GLY A 75 -9.09 5.00 -1.63
CA GLY A 75 -7.82 5.69 -1.66
C GLY A 75 -6.96 5.41 -0.44
N ILE A 76 -5.66 5.37 -0.66
CA ILE A 76 -4.67 5.19 0.38
C ILE A 76 -3.64 6.32 0.27
N VAL A 77 -3.35 6.96 1.40
CA VAL A 77 -2.27 7.94 1.51
C VAL A 77 -1.17 7.34 2.37
N PHE A 78 0.06 7.42 1.89
CA PHE A 78 1.26 7.05 2.63
C PHE A 78 2.14 8.28 2.81
N ASN A 79 2.62 8.50 4.02
CA ASN A 79 3.77 9.36 4.28
C ASN A 79 4.61 8.79 5.41
N ARG A 80 5.86 9.24 5.49
CA ARG A 80 6.67 9.06 6.70
C ARG A 80 6.49 10.28 7.57
N THR A 81 6.27 10.07 8.86
CA THR A 81 6.26 11.15 9.83
C THR A 81 7.37 10.89 10.85
N ASP A 82 8.26 11.87 11.04
CA ASP A 82 9.28 11.80 12.08
C ASP A 82 8.60 11.75 13.46
N PRO A 83 8.93 10.76 14.31
CA PRO A 83 8.21 10.56 15.56
C PRO A 83 8.41 11.69 16.57
N VAL A 84 9.48 12.48 16.44
CA VAL A 84 9.83 13.55 17.38
C VAL A 84 9.20 14.88 16.96
N SER A 85 9.44 15.29 15.71
CA SER A 85 9.02 16.58 15.16
C SER A 85 7.62 16.56 14.57
N ARG A 86 7.04 15.38 14.35
CA ARG A 86 5.76 15.16 13.65
C ARG A 86 5.72 15.76 12.25
N LYS A 87 6.89 16.08 11.67
CA LYS A 87 7.02 16.55 10.29
C LYS A 87 7.03 15.36 9.34
N LYS A 88 6.53 15.59 8.12
CA LYS A 88 6.60 14.59 7.08
C LYS A 88 8.01 14.57 6.49
N ASP A 89 8.58 13.38 6.40
CA ASP A 89 9.85 13.16 5.74
C ASP A 89 9.62 12.67 4.30
N PRO A 90 10.51 13.01 3.36
CA PRO A 90 10.47 12.45 2.02
C PRO A 90 10.51 10.92 2.03
N LEU A 91 9.69 10.30 1.18
CA LEU A 91 9.82 8.89 0.87
C LEU A 91 10.98 8.71 -0.10
N MET A 92 11.81 7.69 0.12
CA MET A 92 12.84 7.32 -0.84
C MET A 92 12.19 6.73 -2.09
N LYS A 93 12.86 6.90 -3.24
CA LYS A 93 12.42 6.31 -4.51
C LYS A 93 12.10 4.82 -4.39
N VAL A 94 12.95 4.06 -3.71
CA VAL A 94 12.76 2.60 -3.50
C VAL A 94 11.49 2.29 -2.69
N GLU A 95 11.12 3.15 -1.74
CA GLU A 95 9.91 2.96 -0.95
C GLU A 95 8.66 3.26 -1.77
N ILE A 96 8.69 4.33 -2.57
CA ILE A 96 7.61 4.64 -3.52
C ILE A 96 7.39 3.45 -4.46
N GLU A 97 8.46 2.88 -5.03
CA GLU A 97 8.38 1.71 -5.91
C GLU A 97 7.80 0.48 -5.20
N ILE A 98 8.19 0.22 -3.94
CA ILE A 98 7.64 -0.88 -3.14
C ILE A 98 6.15 -0.66 -2.86
N LEU A 99 5.74 0.55 -2.48
CA LEU A 99 4.35 0.90 -2.18
C LEU A 99 3.46 0.79 -3.43
N LEU A 100 3.94 1.29 -4.57
CA LEU A 100 3.26 1.14 -5.86
C LEU A 100 3.12 -0.33 -6.23
N LYS A 101 4.23 -1.10 -6.19
CA LYS A 101 4.23 -2.52 -6.53
C LYS A 101 3.27 -3.32 -5.65
N ALA A 102 3.21 -3.04 -4.35
CA ALA A 102 2.29 -3.73 -3.46
C ALA A 102 0.81 -3.35 -3.69
N SER A 103 0.55 -2.12 -4.13
CA SER A 103 -0.80 -1.60 -4.43
C SER A 103 -1.24 -1.86 -5.88
N SER A 104 -0.47 -2.68 -6.61
CA SER A 104 -0.68 -2.92 -8.02
C SER A 104 -1.76 -3.96 -8.34
N GLU A 105 -2.09 -4.83 -7.37
CA GLU A 105 -2.92 -6.02 -7.60
C GLU A 105 -2.45 -6.90 -8.78
N GLY A 106 -1.15 -6.86 -9.08
CA GLY A 106 -0.56 -7.56 -10.22
C GLY A 106 -0.50 -6.74 -11.52
N GLY A 107 -1.08 -5.53 -11.54
CA GLY A 107 -0.93 -4.58 -12.64
C GLY A 107 0.44 -3.90 -12.69
N GLU A 108 0.75 -3.26 -13.81
CA GLU A 108 1.97 -2.46 -13.94
C GLU A 108 1.65 -0.97 -13.75
N TRP A 109 2.44 -0.28 -12.93
CA TRP A 109 2.37 1.17 -12.79
C TRP A 109 3.28 1.82 -13.83
N VAL A 110 2.68 2.61 -14.73
CA VAL A 110 3.42 3.38 -15.73
C VAL A 110 3.51 4.82 -15.26
N LYS A 111 4.74 5.35 -15.18
CA LYS A 111 4.95 6.77 -14.85
C LYS A 111 4.46 7.64 -16.01
N ASP A 112 3.62 8.61 -15.70
CA ASP A 112 3.04 9.54 -16.66
C ASP A 112 3.90 10.80 -16.74
N SER A 113 4.85 10.81 -17.68
CA SER A 113 5.79 11.93 -17.84
C SER A 113 5.16 13.23 -18.32
N ILE A 114 3.94 13.18 -18.90
CA ILE A 114 3.25 14.37 -19.39
C ILE A 114 2.64 15.15 -18.22
N PHE A 115 2.08 14.43 -17.24
CA PHE A 115 1.44 15.05 -16.09
C PHE A 115 2.35 15.13 -14.85
N SER A 116 3.50 14.45 -14.87
CA SER A 116 4.52 14.65 -13.84
C SER A 116 5.18 16.02 -14.01
N SER A 117 5.52 16.66 -12.89
CA SER A 117 6.19 17.96 -12.82
C SER A 117 7.40 17.89 -11.89
N THR A 118 8.04 19.03 -11.63
CA THR A 118 9.09 19.12 -10.61
C THR A 118 8.58 18.81 -9.20
N ASP A 119 7.30 19.09 -8.94
CA ASP A 119 6.71 19.02 -7.61
C ASP A 119 5.83 17.78 -7.41
N GLU A 120 5.50 17.07 -8.48
CA GLU A 120 4.64 15.88 -8.42
C GLU A 120 5.04 14.82 -9.44
N ASP A 121 5.24 13.58 -8.97
CA ASP A 121 5.32 12.42 -9.84
C ASP A 121 3.95 11.74 -9.95
N ILE A 122 3.55 11.34 -11.16
CA ILE A 122 2.25 10.69 -11.40
C ILE A 122 2.46 9.33 -12.06
N TRP A 123 1.72 8.33 -11.59
CA TRP A 123 1.64 7.00 -12.19
C TRP A 123 0.21 6.60 -12.48
N ARG A 124 0.03 5.73 -13.47
CA ARG A 124 -1.27 5.15 -13.83
C ARG A 124 -1.16 3.65 -14.00
N ARG A 125 -2.27 2.99 -13.69
CA ARG A 125 -2.59 1.63 -14.11
C ARG A 125 -4.06 1.56 -14.49
N GLU A 126 -4.50 0.43 -15.00
CA GLU A 126 -5.93 0.19 -15.20
C GLU A 126 -6.69 0.31 -13.87
N GLY A 127 -7.75 1.12 -13.86
CA GLY A 127 -8.62 1.33 -12.69
C GLY A 127 -8.02 2.14 -11.54
N ALA A 128 -6.80 2.68 -11.65
CA ALA A 128 -6.19 3.47 -10.57
C ALA A 128 -5.18 4.54 -11.03
N LYS A 129 -4.97 5.54 -10.19
CA LYS A 129 -3.93 6.57 -10.30
C LYS A 129 -3.12 6.60 -9.01
N ALA A 130 -1.83 6.90 -9.12
CA ALA A 130 -1.02 7.29 -7.98
C ALA A 130 -0.33 8.64 -8.25
N SER A 131 -0.07 9.40 -7.19
CA SER A 131 0.83 10.54 -7.27
C SER A 131 1.63 10.75 -6.00
N TYR A 132 2.86 11.23 -6.15
CA TYR A 132 3.75 11.58 -5.06
C TYR A 132 4.07 13.06 -5.12
N SER A 133 3.72 13.80 -4.07
CA SER A 133 4.04 15.22 -3.95
C SER A 133 5.40 15.40 -3.28
N HIS A 134 6.32 16.07 -3.96
CA HIS A 134 7.63 16.46 -3.40
C HIS A 134 7.52 17.60 -2.40
N LEU A 135 6.39 18.31 -2.36
CA LEU A 135 6.13 19.40 -1.41
C LEU A 135 5.51 18.91 -0.10
N THR A 136 4.58 17.95 -0.17
CA THR A 136 3.88 17.43 1.02
C THR A 136 4.36 16.06 1.47
N HIS A 137 5.21 15.41 0.67
CA HIS A 137 5.74 14.05 0.89
C HIS A 137 4.66 12.97 1.05
N ASP A 138 3.49 13.20 0.47
CA ASP A 138 2.42 12.20 0.42
C ASP A 138 2.48 11.43 -0.89
N LEU A 139 2.47 10.09 -0.78
CA LEU A 139 2.11 9.20 -1.88
C LEU A 139 0.62 8.88 -1.75
N VAL A 140 -0.16 9.29 -2.73
CA VAL A 140 -1.60 9.06 -2.80
C VAL A 140 -1.87 8.04 -3.89
N ILE A 141 -2.63 6.99 -3.59
CA ILE A 141 -3.09 5.97 -4.54
C ILE A 141 -4.61 5.93 -4.47
N ILE A 142 -5.29 6.07 -5.60
CA ILE A 142 -6.77 6.13 -5.67
C ILE A 142 -7.30 5.27 -6.80
N HIS A 143 -8.49 4.68 -6.60
CA HIS A 143 -9.27 4.14 -7.70
C HIS A 143 -9.68 5.27 -8.66
N LYS A 144 -9.69 4.96 -9.95
CA LYS A 144 -10.38 5.78 -10.95
C LYS A 144 -11.84 5.35 -10.98
N ASP A 145 -12.73 6.33 -10.98
CA ASP A 145 -14.13 6.14 -11.33
C ASP A 145 -14.27 5.72 -12.81
#